data_AF-A0A1B0Z2K6-F1
#
_entry.id   AF-A0A1B0Z2K6-F1
#
_cell.length_a   1.000
_cell.length_b   1.000
_cell.length_c   1.000
_cell.angle_alpha   90.00
_cell.angle_beta   90.00
_cell.angle_gamma   90.00
#
_symmetry.space_group_name_H-M   'P 1'
#
loop_
_entity.id
_entity.type
_entity.pdbx_description
1 polymer ?
#
loop_
_entity_poly.entity_id
_entity_poly.type
_entity_poly.pdbx_seq_one_letter_code
_entity_poly.pdbx_strand_id
1 'polypeptide(L)'
;MTATEVQTRQDEKLKILGPVMGRLQSEMLNPLIVRVFQIMLRGNHFIQAPPILANQEIEIEYVSPMALAMKSQQLSGIMRGMEIFGSLSQTMPVTDYIDENGLVKELIDILGLSAKMIKSDDEVQEIRANRQEQQMQQAQMQQALDESQVAKNAAPAVKAINETNKR
;
A
#
# COMPACT_ATOMS: atom_id res chain seq x y z
N MET A 1 -14.94 -5.72 40.28
CA MET A 1 -14.76 -5.69 38.81
C MET A 1 -13.29 -5.60 38.54
N THR A 2 -12.71 -6.60 37.88
CA THR A 2 -11.29 -6.57 37.47
C THR A 2 -11.16 -5.93 36.08
N ALA A 3 -9.96 -5.43 35.74
CA ALA A 3 -9.72 -4.78 34.44
C ALA A 3 -10.04 -5.70 33.25
N THR A 4 -9.77 -7.00 33.38
CA THR A 4 -10.10 -8.02 32.38
C THR A 4 -11.60 -8.27 32.27
N GLU A 5 -12.32 -8.30 33.39
CA GLU A 5 -13.77 -8.52 33.39
C GLU A 5 -14.55 -7.36 32.76
N VAL A 6 -14.09 -6.12 32.95
CA VAL A 6 -14.64 -4.93 32.27
C VAL A 6 -14.45 -5.06 30.75
N GLN A 7 -13.26 -5.47 30.31
CA GLN A 7 -12.93 -5.62 28.90
C GLN A 7 -13.75 -6.75 28.25
N THR A 8 -13.82 -7.93 28.87
CA THR A 8 -14.65 -9.04 28.38
C THR A 8 -16.13 -8.65 28.28
N ARG A 9 -16.68 -7.93 29.28
CA ARG A 9 -18.08 -7.46 29.21
C ARG A 9 -18.31 -6.44 28.11
N GLN A 10 -17.32 -5.60 27.82
CA GLN A 10 -17.41 -4.65 26.73
C GLN A 10 -17.40 -5.36 25.37
N ASP A 11 -16.56 -6.38 25.22
CA ASP A 11 -16.49 -7.23 24.02
C ASP A 11 -17.80 -8.00 23.81
N GLU A 12 -18.40 -8.57 24.86
CA GLU A 12 -19.70 -9.24 24.78
C GLU A 12 -20.81 -8.28 24.34
N LYS A 13 -20.85 -7.07 24.89
CA LYS A 13 -21.83 -6.04 24.49
C LYS A 13 -21.64 -5.64 23.03
N LEU A 14 -20.40 -5.44 22.59
CA LEU A 14 -20.10 -5.12 21.19
C LEU A 14 -20.48 -6.27 20.26
N LYS A 15 -20.28 -7.52 20.67
CA LYS A 15 -20.67 -8.70 19.89
C LYS A 15 -22.19 -8.80 19.70
N ILE A 16 -22.96 -8.42 20.71
CA ILE A 16 -24.44 -8.40 20.63
C ILE A 16 -24.93 -7.21 19.79
N LEU A 17 -24.34 -6.02 19.97
CA LEU A 17 -24.77 -4.80 19.29
C LEU A 17 -24.27 -4.70 17.85
N GLY A 18 -23.16 -5.36 17.51
CA GLY A 18 -22.51 -5.31 16.21
C GLY A 18 -23.46 -5.59 15.04
N PRO A 19 -24.20 -6.72 15.02
CA PRO A 19 -25.13 -7.04 13.93
C PRO A 19 -26.27 -6.03 13.77
N VAL A 20 -26.80 -5.49 14.87
CA VAL A 20 -27.87 -4.48 14.82
C VAL A 20 -27.33 -3.18 14.22
N MET A 21 -26.15 -2.77 14.66
CA MET A 21 -25.50 -1.56 14.17
C MET A 21 -25.09 -1.68 12.70
N GLY A 22 -24.61 -2.86 12.28
CA GLY A 22 -24.29 -3.16 10.89
C GLY A 22 -25.52 -3.00 9.98
N ARG A 23 -26.67 -3.57 10.37
CA ARG A 23 -27.93 -3.41 9.63
C ARG A 23 -28.42 -1.97 9.61
N LEU A 24 -28.35 -1.24 10.72
CA LEU A 24 -28.70 0.18 10.73
C LEU A 24 -27.84 0.98 9.76
N GLN A 25 -26.55 0.64 9.62
CA GLN A 25 -25.69 1.28 8.63
C GLN A 25 -26.06 0.89 7.20
N SER A 26 -26.11 -0.39 6.87
CA SER A 26 -26.33 -0.86 5.49
C SER A 26 -27.76 -0.65 4.98
N GLU A 27 -28.76 -0.84 5.82
CA GLU A 27 -30.19 -0.84 5.44
C GLU A 27 -30.88 0.51 5.66
N MET A 28 -30.35 1.38 6.54
CA MET A 28 -30.98 2.66 6.86
C MET A 28 -30.09 3.85 6.55
N LEU A 29 -28.92 3.96 7.18
CA LEU A 29 -28.09 5.17 7.08
C LEU A 29 -27.51 5.36 5.68
N ASN A 30 -26.92 4.32 5.09
CA ASN A 30 -26.38 4.36 3.73
C ASN A 30 -27.45 4.78 2.69
N PRO A 31 -28.61 4.10 2.58
CA PRO A 31 -29.63 4.51 1.61
C PRO A 31 -30.23 5.89 1.92
N LEU A 32 -30.37 6.28 3.19
CA LEU A 32 -30.85 7.60 3.57
C LEU A 32 -29.88 8.70 3.13
N ILE A 33 -28.58 8.54 3.39
CA ILE A 33 -27.55 9.51 3.00
C ILE A 33 -27.50 9.66 1.49
N VAL A 34 -27.46 8.55 0.74
CA VAL A 34 -27.48 8.57 -0.73
C VAL A 34 -28.74 9.27 -1.24
N ARG A 35 -29.91 8.98 -0.63
CA ARG A 35 -31.17 9.62 -1.02
C ARG A 35 -31.16 11.13 -0.78
N VAL A 36 -30.70 11.57 0.40
CA VAL A 36 -30.61 13.00 0.75
C VAL A 36 -29.62 13.71 -0.18
N PHE A 37 -28.45 13.12 -0.43
CA PHE A 37 -27.46 13.65 -1.37
C PHE A 37 -28.06 13.84 -2.76
N GLN A 38 -28.74 12.83 -3.31
CA GLN A 38 -29.37 12.93 -4.64
C GLN A 38 -30.48 13.99 -4.70
N ILE A 39 -31.23 14.19 -3.61
CA ILE A 39 -32.24 15.27 -3.52
C ILE A 39 -31.54 16.62 -3.56
N MET A 40 -30.48 16.80 -2.77
CA MET A 40 -29.69 18.04 -2.74
C MET A 40 -29.03 18.34 -4.08
N LEU A 41 -28.56 17.30 -4.78
CA LEU A 41 -27.93 17.40 -6.10
C LEU A 41 -28.91 17.92 -7.14
N ARG A 42 -30.13 17.36 -7.20
CA ARG A 42 -31.18 17.86 -8.10
C ARG A 42 -31.68 19.25 -7.71
N GLY A 43 -31.63 19.58 -6.41
CA GLY A 43 -32.03 20.89 -5.89
C GLY A 43 -31.01 22.00 -6.09
N ASN A 44 -29.87 21.73 -6.76
CA ASN A 44 -28.75 22.67 -6.92
C ASN A 44 -28.27 23.28 -5.58
N HIS A 45 -28.29 22.49 -4.51
CA HIS A 45 -27.83 22.93 -3.18
C HIS A 45 -26.31 22.82 -3.00
N PHE A 46 -25.62 22.15 -3.92
CA PHE A 46 -24.17 22.06 -3.93
C PHE A 46 -23.55 23.19 -4.75
N ILE A 47 -22.29 23.50 -4.47
CA ILE A 47 -21.47 24.30 -5.38
C ILE A 47 -21.37 23.60 -6.74
N GLN A 48 -21.10 24.37 -7.80
CA GLN A 48 -20.92 23.78 -9.12
C GLN A 48 -19.81 22.70 -9.07
N ALA A 49 -20.16 21.51 -9.54
CA ALA A 49 -19.21 20.40 -9.60
C ALA A 49 -18.03 20.79 -10.50
N PRO A 50 -16.79 20.49 -10.09
CA PRO A 50 -15.63 20.66 -10.94
C PRO A 50 -15.79 19.89 -12.27
N PRO A 51 -15.22 20.38 -13.39
CA PRO A 51 -15.35 19.73 -14.70
C PRO A 51 -14.88 18.28 -14.72
N ILE A 52 -13.93 17.92 -13.85
CA ILE A 52 -13.40 16.56 -13.76
C ILE A 52 -14.47 15.55 -13.31
N LEU A 53 -15.51 15.98 -12.60
CA LEU A 53 -16.59 15.12 -12.13
C LEU A 53 -17.71 14.98 -13.18
N ALA A 54 -17.60 15.63 -14.34
CA ALA A 54 -18.59 15.51 -15.39
C ALA A 54 -18.59 14.09 -15.99
N ASN A 55 -19.76 13.47 -16.11
CA ASN A 55 -19.95 12.09 -16.59
C ASN A 55 -19.21 11.02 -15.79
N GLN A 56 -18.85 11.27 -14.53
CA GLN A 56 -18.30 10.25 -13.63
C GLN A 56 -19.38 9.68 -12.71
N GLU A 57 -19.25 8.38 -12.39
CA GLU A 57 -20.02 7.78 -11.31
C GLU A 57 -19.43 8.21 -9.96
N ILE A 58 -20.27 8.80 -9.11
CA ILE A 58 -19.86 9.24 -7.77
C ILE A 58 -20.23 8.14 -6.78
N GLU A 59 -19.22 7.49 -6.23
CA GLU A 59 -19.38 6.60 -5.08
C GLU A 59 -19.44 7.42 -3.79
N ILE A 60 -20.48 7.19 -2.98
CA ILE A 60 -20.68 7.90 -1.71
C ILE A 60 -20.38 6.93 -0.58
N GLU A 61 -19.23 7.10 0.05
CA GLU A 61 -18.84 6.32 1.23
C GLU A 61 -19.24 7.06 2.51
N TYR A 62 -19.93 6.37 3.42
CA TYR A 62 -20.27 6.89 4.74
C TYR A 62 -19.20 6.48 5.78
N VAL A 63 -18.47 7.46 6.30
CA VAL A 63 -17.46 7.24 7.35
C VAL A 63 -18.06 7.58 8.71
N SER A 64 -18.32 6.55 9.54
CA SER A 64 -18.79 6.72 10.92
C SER A 64 -17.65 6.53 11.95
N PRO A 65 -17.76 7.08 13.18
CA PRO A 65 -16.75 6.83 14.23
C PRO A 65 -16.53 5.34 14.55
N MET A 66 -17.58 4.53 14.39
CA MET A 66 -17.47 3.07 14.54
C MET A 66 -16.74 2.45 13.34
N ALA A 67 -17.02 2.90 12.12
CA ALA A 67 -16.30 2.45 10.93
C ALA A 67 -14.80 2.79 11.05
N LEU A 68 -14.46 3.97 11.59
CA LEU A 68 -13.09 4.35 11.91
C LEU A 68 -12.46 3.42 12.97
N ALA A 69 -13.20 3.07 14.03
CA ALA A 69 -12.73 2.13 15.05
C ALA A 69 -12.50 0.72 14.47
N MET A 70 -13.37 0.26 13.58
CA MET A 70 -13.20 -1.02 12.87
C MET A 70 -11.99 -0.99 11.94
N LYS A 71 -11.81 0.08 11.16
CA LYS A 71 -10.61 0.32 10.32
C LYS A 71 -9.33 0.30 11.17
N SER A 72 -9.33 0.91 12.36
CA SER A 72 -8.18 0.85 13.29
C SER A 72 -7.87 -0.57 13.76
N GLN A 73 -8.87 -1.39 14.05
CA GLN A 73 -8.66 -2.78 14.43
C GLN A 73 -8.16 -3.64 13.25
N GLN A 74 -8.66 -3.39 12.04
CA GLN A 74 -8.15 -4.02 10.81
C GLN A 74 -6.67 -3.68 10.60
N LEU A 75 -6.28 -2.41 10.76
CA LEU A 75 -4.89 -1.97 10.67
C LEU A 75 -3.99 -2.72 11.66
N SER A 76 -4.39 -2.84 12.93
CA SER A 76 -3.64 -3.62 13.92
C SER A 76 -3.48 -5.08 13.51
N GLY A 77 -4.51 -5.67 12.88
CA GLY A 77 -4.46 -7.02 12.33
C GLY A 77 -3.44 -7.15 11.19
N ILE A 78 -3.45 -6.21 10.23
CA ILE A 78 -2.49 -6.17 9.12
C ILE A 78 -1.06 -6.03 9.65
N MET A 79 -0.83 -5.09 10.57
CA MET A 79 0.49 -4.87 11.18
C MET A 79 1.02 -6.14 11.84
N ARG A 80 0.19 -6.83 12.63
CA ARG A 80 0.57 -8.10 13.25
C ARG A 80 0.81 -9.21 12.23
N GLY A 81 0.02 -9.25 11.14
CA GLY A 81 0.25 -10.14 10.02
C GLY A 81 1.62 -9.91 9.38
N MET A 82 1.98 -8.66 9.11
CA MET A 82 3.29 -8.30 8.56
C MET A 82 4.45 -8.65 9.48
N GLU A 83 4.31 -8.48 10.79
CA GLU A 83 5.33 -8.93 11.76
C GLU A 83 5.56 -10.44 11.67
N ILE A 84 4.48 -11.23 11.60
CA ILE A 84 4.55 -12.68 11.45
C ILE A 84 5.21 -13.06 10.12
N PHE A 85 4.77 -12.47 9.00
CA PHE A 85 5.37 -12.70 7.69
C PHE A 85 6.86 -12.33 7.65
N GLY A 86 7.25 -11.22 8.29
CA GLY A 86 8.65 -10.82 8.41
C GLY A 86 9.49 -11.89 9.11
N SER A 87 9.00 -12.45 10.22
CA SER A 87 9.67 -13.55 10.91
C SER A 87 9.78 -14.83 10.07
N LEU A 88 8.76 -15.12 9.26
CA LEU A 88 8.70 -16.34 8.44
C LEU A 88 9.54 -16.21 7.16
N SER A 89 9.81 -14.98 6.69
CA SER A 89 10.63 -14.72 5.50
C SER A 89 12.06 -15.26 5.59
N GLN A 90 12.58 -15.44 6.80
CA GLN A 90 13.92 -15.99 7.02
C GLN A 90 14.01 -17.50 6.77
N THR A 91 12.88 -18.20 6.87
CA THR A 91 12.81 -19.66 6.76
C THR A 91 12.03 -20.13 5.54
N MET A 92 11.16 -19.28 4.97
CA MET A 92 10.34 -19.58 3.80
C MET A 92 10.20 -18.34 2.90
N PRO A 93 10.11 -18.51 1.56
CA PRO A 93 9.89 -17.39 0.64
C PRO A 93 8.42 -16.93 0.65
N VAL A 94 7.98 -16.31 1.75
CA VAL A 94 6.60 -15.80 1.91
C VAL A 94 6.34 -14.51 1.12
N THR A 95 7.39 -13.85 0.65
CA THR A 95 7.31 -12.61 -0.13
C THR A 95 6.53 -12.78 -1.43
N ASP A 96 6.53 -13.97 -2.03
CA ASP A 96 5.87 -14.25 -3.30
C ASP A 96 4.34 -14.24 -3.20
N TYR A 97 3.80 -14.29 -1.97
CA TYR A 97 2.36 -14.28 -1.70
C TYR A 97 1.81 -12.89 -1.39
N ILE A 98 2.66 -11.87 -1.29
CA ILE A 98 2.26 -10.51 -0.90
C ILE A 98 2.30 -9.61 -2.14
N ASP A 99 1.13 -9.11 -2.55
CA ASP A 99 1.06 -8.01 -3.52
C ASP A 99 1.29 -6.67 -2.81
N GLU A 100 2.45 -6.06 -3.07
CA GLU A 100 2.83 -4.75 -2.53
C GLU A 100 1.82 -3.65 -2.89
N ASN A 101 1.27 -3.68 -4.11
CA ASN A 101 0.33 -2.64 -4.56
C ASN A 101 -1.00 -2.77 -3.84
N GLY A 102 -1.54 -3.99 -3.78
CA GLY A 102 -2.76 -4.31 -3.05
C GLY A 102 -2.65 -3.93 -1.58
N LEU A 103 -1.55 -4.27 -0.92
CA LEU A 103 -1.31 -3.92 0.48
C LEU A 103 -1.30 -2.40 0.71
N VAL A 104 -0.60 -1.64 -0.13
CA VAL A 104 -0.54 -0.18 0.00
C VAL A 104 -1.92 0.45 -0.24
N LYS A 105 -2.68 -0.03 -1.23
CA LYS A 105 -4.05 0.45 -1.51
C LYS A 105 -5.00 0.16 -0.36
N GLU A 106 -4.94 -1.03 0.22
CA GLU A 106 -5.74 -1.40 1.40
C GLU A 106 -5.40 -0.50 2.60
N LEU A 107 -4.10 -0.24 2.84
CA LEU A 107 -3.67 0.65 3.92
C LEU A 107 -4.13 2.09 3.71
N ILE A 108 -4.11 2.58 2.47
CA ILE A 108 -4.62 3.91 2.10
C ILE A 108 -6.09 4.06 2.48
N ASP A 109 -6.91 3.06 2.14
CA ASP A 109 -8.35 3.06 2.42
C ASP A 109 -8.63 2.97 3.94
N ILE A 110 -7.96 2.04 4.62
CA ILE A 110 -8.08 1.87 6.08
C ILE A 110 -7.69 3.16 6.83
N LEU A 111 -6.61 3.81 6.41
CA LEU A 111 -6.12 5.04 7.05
C LEU A 111 -6.85 6.31 6.58
N GLY A 112 -7.65 6.23 5.52
CA GLY A 112 -8.33 7.39 4.95
C GLY A 112 -7.38 8.48 4.48
N LEU A 113 -6.24 8.10 3.89
CA LEU A 113 -5.23 9.07 3.44
C LEU A 113 -5.80 9.93 2.31
N SER A 114 -5.61 11.25 2.41
CA SER A 114 -6.05 12.18 1.36
C SER A 114 -5.32 11.91 0.05
N ALA A 115 -6.04 11.93 -1.08
CA ALA A 115 -5.47 11.78 -2.42
C ALA A 115 -4.31 12.75 -2.71
N LYS A 116 -4.25 13.91 -2.05
CA LYS A 116 -3.13 14.86 -2.18
C LYS A 116 -1.78 14.30 -1.67
N MET A 117 -1.82 13.29 -0.80
CA MET A 117 -0.64 12.64 -0.23
C MET A 117 -0.22 11.39 -1.02
N ILE A 118 -1.01 10.99 -2.01
CA ILE A 118 -0.88 9.71 -2.72
C ILE A 118 -0.55 10.01 -4.18
N LYS A 119 0.48 9.33 -4.70
CA LYS A 119 0.83 9.41 -6.13
C LYS A 119 -0.15 8.56 -6.94
N SER A 120 -0.42 8.95 -8.18
CA SER A 120 -1.26 8.15 -9.08
C SER A 120 -0.57 6.84 -9.44
N ASP A 121 -1.35 5.84 -9.87
CA ASP A 121 -0.80 4.56 -10.33
C ASP A 121 0.19 4.76 -11.49
N ASP A 122 -0.11 5.69 -12.40
CA ASP A 122 0.75 6.04 -13.55
C ASP A 122 2.08 6.64 -13.09
N GLU A 123 2.05 7.58 -12.13
CA GLU A 123 3.27 8.18 -11.57
C GLU A 123 4.14 7.13 -10.87
N VAL A 124 3.54 6.18 -10.15
CA VAL A 124 4.29 5.11 -9.48
C VAL A 124 4.91 4.16 -10.50
N GLN A 125 4.19 3.81 -11.57
CA GLN A 125 4.72 2.99 -12.65
C GLN A 125 5.89 3.66 -13.36
N GLU A 126 5.78 4.95 -13.68
CA GLU A 126 6.85 5.72 -14.31
C GLU A 126 8.10 5.78 -13.41
N ILE A 127 7.91 6.02 -12.11
CA ILE A 127 9.02 6.00 -11.13
C ILE A 127 9.69 4.63 -11.06
N ARG A 128 8.92 3.54 -11.13
CA ARG A 128 9.46 2.16 -11.11
C ARG A 128 10.23 1.86 -12.40
N ALA A 129 9.70 2.23 -13.56
CA ALA A 129 10.37 2.06 -14.84
C ALA A 129 11.71 2.82 -14.87
N ASN A 130 11.70 4.10 -14.46
CA ASN A 130 12.91 4.91 -14.37
C ASN A 130 13.94 4.31 -13.39
N ARG A 131 13.50 3.77 -12.25
CA ARG A 131 14.38 3.10 -11.29
C ARG A 131 15.00 1.83 -11.88
N GLN A 132 14.23 1.06 -12.64
CA GLN A 132 14.70 -0.17 -13.27
C GLN A 132 15.72 0.14 -14.38
N GLU A 133 15.49 1.17 -15.19
CA GLU A 133 16.47 1.64 -16.19
C GLU A 133 17.77 2.13 -15.54
N GLN A 134 17.68 2.90 -14.46
CA GLN A 134 18.85 3.35 -13.70
C GLN A 134 19.63 2.16 -13.13
N GLN A 135 18.95 1.16 -12.57
CA GLN A 135 19.60 -0.05 -12.06
C GLN A 135 20.29 -0.84 -13.17
N MET A 136 19.69 -0.96 -14.36
CA MET A 136 20.31 -1.62 -15.50
C MET A 136 21.56 -0.87 -16.00
N GLN A 137 21.51 0.46 -16.09
CA GLN A 137 22.67 1.26 -16.47
C GLN A 137 23.80 1.17 -15.43
N GLN A 138 23.45 1.16 -14.15
CA GLN A 138 24.43 1.02 -13.08
C GLN A 138 25.07 -0.37 -13.09
N ALA A 139 24.29 -1.42 -13.31
CA ALA A 139 24.80 -2.78 -13.46
C ALA A 139 25.75 -2.94 -14.67
N GLN A 140 25.41 -2.36 -15.83
CA GLN A 140 26.28 -2.37 -17.01
C GLN A 140 27.58 -1.60 -16.78
N MET A 141 27.52 -0.44 -16.12
CA MET A 141 28.71 0.34 -15.81
C MET A 141 29.63 -0.40 -14.83
N GLN A 142 29.04 -1.11 -13.86
CA GLN A 142 29.77 -1.90 -12.89
C GLN A 142 30.43 -3.12 -13.54
N GLN A 143 29.74 -3.82 -14.45
CA GLN A 143 30.34 -4.88 -15.27
C GLN A 143 31.50 -4.36 -16.15
N ALA A 144 31.34 -3.19 -16.79
CA ALA A 144 32.39 -2.61 -17.62
C ALA A 144 33.63 -2.18 -16.79
N LEU A 145 33.41 -1.70 -15.56
CA LEU A 145 34.48 -1.37 -14.63
C LEU A 145 35.20 -2.63 -14.13
N ASP A 146 34.46 -3.68 -13.78
CA ASP A 146 35.04 -4.95 -13.34
C ASP A 146 35.82 -5.63 -14.48
N GLU A 147 35.30 -5.67 -15.69
CA GLU A 147 36.04 -6.17 -16.87
C GLU A 147 37.29 -5.33 -17.14
N SER A 148 37.20 -4.00 -17.03
CA SER A 148 38.38 -3.14 -17.20
C SER A 148 39.41 -3.34 -16.08
N GLN A 149 39.00 -3.60 -14.84
CA GLN A 149 39.91 -3.89 -13.74
C GLN A 149 40.58 -5.25 -13.88
N VAL A 150 39.84 -6.28 -14.31
CA VAL A 150 40.39 -7.61 -14.63
C VAL A 150 41.39 -7.52 -15.79
N ALA A 151 41.07 -6.79 -16.85
CA ALA A 151 41.98 -6.58 -17.97
C ALA A 151 43.24 -5.79 -17.56
N LYS A 152 43.10 -4.75 -16.73
CA LYS A 152 44.23 -3.97 -16.18
C LYS A 152 45.08 -4.78 -15.20
N ASN A 153 44.50 -5.70 -14.42
CA ASN A 153 45.23 -6.56 -13.48
C ASN A 153 45.88 -7.78 -14.18
N ALA A 154 45.32 -8.24 -15.30
CA ALA A 154 45.92 -9.30 -16.12
C ALA A 154 47.07 -8.79 -17.01
N ALA A 155 47.01 -7.53 -17.47
CA ALA A 155 48.05 -6.92 -18.29
C ALA A 155 49.49 -6.97 -17.70
N PRO A 156 49.74 -6.72 -16.40
CA PRO A 156 51.07 -6.87 -15.81
C PRO A 156 51.52 -8.33 -15.67
N ALA A 157 50.59 -9.28 -15.45
CA ALA A 157 50.92 -10.71 -15.36
C ALA A 157 51.38 -11.28 -16.72
N VAL A 158 50.73 -10.87 -17.81
CA VAL A 158 51.11 -11.29 -19.17
C VAL A 158 52.45 -10.64 -19.60
N LYS A 159 52.72 -9.39 -19.20
CA LYS A 159 54.03 -8.75 -19.43
C LYS A 159 55.16 -9.47 -18.69
N ALA A 160 54.97 -9.86 -17.43
CA ALA A 160 56.00 -10.57 -16.66
C ALA A 160 56.34 -11.95 -17.24
N ILE A 161 55.35 -12.68 -17.76
CA ILE A 161 55.58 -13.99 -18.40
C ILE A 161 56.34 -13.81 -19.73
N ASN A 162 56.01 -12.79 -20.53
CA ASN A 162 56.70 -12.53 -21.80
C ASN A 162 58.14 -12.01 -21.63
N GLU A 163 58.45 -11.28 -20.54
CA GLU A 163 59.82 -10.87 -20.23
C GLU A 163 60.70 -12.04 -19.75
N THR A 164 60.09 -13.07 -19.15
CA THR A 164 60.80 -14.26 -18.68
C THR A 164 61.19 -15.21 -19.82
N ASN A 165 60.44 -15.20 -20.93
CA ASN A 165 60.66 -16.09 -22.09
C ASN A 165 61.66 -15.52 -23.13
N LYS A 166 62.28 -14.36 -22.85
CA LYS A 166 63.22 -13.66 -23.74
C LYS A 166 64.69 -13.76 -23.30
N ARG A 167 65.03 -14.66 -22.39
CA ARG A 167 66.42 -14.97 -21.99
C ARG A 167 66.87 -16.33 -22.48
#